data_AF-A0A1Q8RHV7-F1
#
_entry.id   AF-A0A1Q8RHV7-F1
#
_cell.length_a   1.000
_cell.length_b   1.000
_cell.length_c   1.000
_cell.angle_alpha   90.00
_cell.angle_beta   90.00
_cell.angle_gamma   90.00
#
_symmetry.space_group_name_H-M   'P 1'
#
loop_
_entity.id
_entity.type
_entity.pdbx_description
1 polymer ?
#
loop_
_entity_poly.entity_id
_entity_poly.type
_entity_poly.pdbx_seq_one_letter_code
_entity_poly.pdbx_strand_id
1 'polypeptide(L)'
;MIAVAISFLTDLGANHFFVVLFLYTGLLLFQRAVLANTIYNKPHVKFSKTYISLQLATTFVAGMTSILLAAKPTLVLYITTACLFLIETYFLLYYTKNCQKAGIKAWYWF
;
A
#
# COMPACT_ATOMS: atom_id res chain seq x y z
N MET A 1 2.80 11.91 7.55
CA MET A 1 4.04 11.13 7.29
C MET A 1 4.34 11.08 5.80
N ILE A 2 3.47 10.47 4.98
CA ILE A 2 3.70 10.26 3.54
C ILE A 2 3.97 11.57 2.78
N ALA A 3 3.04 12.53 2.80
CA ALA A 3 3.19 13.81 2.08
C ALA A 3 4.45 14.58 2.52
N VAL A 4 4.71 14.64 3.82
CA VAL A 4 5.90 15.27 4.39
C VAL A 4 7.18 14.58 3.91
N ALA A 5 7.22 13.24 3.90
CA ALA A 5 8.38 12.49 3.44
C ALA A 5 8.66 12.70 1.94
N ILE A 6 7.61 12.80 1.11
CA ILE A 6 7.76 13.08 -0.32
C ILE A 6 8.41 14.44 -0.55
N SER A 7 8.07 15.47 0.22
CA SER A 7 8.73 16.78 0.12
C SER A 7 10.22 16.72 0.47
N PHE A 8 10.60 15.94 1.49
CA PHE A 8 12.00 15.76 1.88
C PHE A 8 12.80 14.79 1.00
N LEU A 9 12.14 13.97 0.17
CA LEU A 9 12.82 13.05 -0.75
C LEU A 9 13.66 13.81 -1.79
N THR A 10 13.24 15.01 -2.17
CA THR A 10 13.95 15.86 -3.14
C THR A 10 14.92 16.86 -2.51
N ASP A 11 14.99 16.91 -1.17
CA ASP A 11 15.87 17.82 -0.45
C ASP A 11 17.26 17.20 -0.27
N LEU A 12 18.28 17.86 -0.83
CA LEU A 12 19.68 17.43 -0.78
C LEU A 12 20.26 17.47 0.65
N GLY A 13 19.70 18.28 1.54
CA GLY A 13 20.13 18.39 2.93
C GLY A 13 19.47 17.38 3.86
N ALA A 14 18.47 16.63 3.38
CA ALA A 14 17.73 15.69 4.20
C ALA A 14 18.49 14.37 4.39
N ASN A 15 18.36 13.77 5.56
CA ASN A 15 18.81 12.39 5.77
C ASN A 15 17.84 11.44 5.04
N HIS A 16 18.18 11.06 3.81
CA HIS A 16 17.29 10.23 2.99
C HIS A 16 16.97 8.87 3.62
N PHE A 17 17.85 8.28 4.43
CA PHE A 17 17.53 7.04 5.14
C PHE A 17 16.37 7.23 6.12
N PHE A 18 16.40 8.32 6.90
CA PHE A 18 15.30 8.70 7.77
C PHE A 18 14.02 8.99 6.97
N VAL A 19 14.13 9.75 5.86
CA VAL A 19 12.98 10.10 5.01
C VAL A 19 12.29 8.85 4.46
N VAL A 20 13.05 7.88 3.95
CA VAL A 20 12.51 6.62 3.44
C VAL A 20 11.86 5.79 4.55
N LEU A 21 12.50 5.66 5.72
CA LEU A 21 11.90 5.00 6.87
C LEU A 21 10.59 5.66 7.30
N PHE A 22 10.57 6.99 7.33
CA PHE A 22 9.38 7.76 7.71
C PHE A 22 8.25 7.60 6.70
N LEU A 23 8.57 7.59 5.39
CA LEU A 23 7.63 7.30 4.32
C LEU A 23 6.99 5.92 4.50
N TYR A 24 7.81 4.87 4.56
CA TYR A 24 7.31 3.48 4.62
C TYR A 24 6.64 3.13 5.94
N THR A 25 7.05 3.75 7.05
CA THR A 25 6.30 3.65 8.31
C THR A 25 4.90 4.23 8.15
N GLY A 26 4.77 5.40 7.52
CA GLY A 26 3.47 6.00 7.23
C GLY A 26 2.60 5.12 6.33
N LEU A 27 3.17 4.55 5.28
CA LEU A 27 2.48 3.64 4.36
C LEU A 27 2.02 2.36 5.08
N LEU A 28 2.88 1.72 5.86
CA LEU A 28 2.54 0.50 6.61
C LEU A 28 1.45 0.76 7.66
N LEU A 29 1.50 1.88 8.37
CA LEU A 29 0.46 2.24 9.34
C LEU A 29 -0.89 2.47 8.64
N PHE A 30 -0.90 3.23 7.55
CA PHE A 30 -2.10 3.46 6.75
C PHE A 30 -2.67 2.14 6.21
N GLN A 31 -1.82 1.33 5.57
CA GLN A 31 -2.24 0.04 5.01
C GLN A 31 -2.77 -0.90 6.09
N ARG A 32 -2.11 -0.97 7.24
CA ARG A 32 -2.57 -1.79 8.37
C ARG A 32 -3.93 -1.33 8.90
N ALA A 33 -4.18 -0.02 8.96
CA ALA A 33 -5.47 0.53 9.36
C ALA A 33 -6.58 0.16 8.36
N VAL A 34 -6.32 0.31 7.06
CA VAL A 34 -7.25 -0.10 5.99
C VAL A 34 -7.57 -1.60 6.07
N LEU A 35 -6.56 -2.44 6.26
CA LEU A 35 -6.75 -3.89 6.37
C LEU A 35 -7.44 -4.30 7.67
N ALA A 36 -7.19 -3.62 8.79
CA ALA A 36 -7.86 -3.86 10.06
C ALA A 36 -9.37 -3.55 10.01
N ASN A 37 -9.77 -2.58 9.19
CA ASN A 37 -11.17 -2.25 8.95
C ASN A 37 -11.99 -3.38 8.30
N THR A 38 -11.35 -4.46 7.84
CA THR A 38 -12.01 -5.66 7.31
C THR A 38 -13.08 -6.23 8.24
N ILE A 39 -12.99 -6.00 9.55
CA ILE A 39 -14.00 -6.47 10.51
C ILE A 39 -15.40 -5.88 10.24
N TYR A 40 -15.46 -4.71 9.61
CA TYR A 40 -16.69 -4.00 9.25
C TYR A 40 -17.11 -4.21 7.79
N ASN A 41 -16.32 -4.93 6.99
CA ASN A 41 -16.64 -5.19 5.59
C ASN A 41 -17.85 -6.13 5.46
N LYS A 42 -18.62 -5.99 4.37
CA LYS A 42 -19.67 -6.97 4.02
C LYS A 42 -19.05 -8.36 3.90
N PRO A 43 -19.77 -9.45 4.27
CA PRO A 43 -19.19 -10.79 4.35
C PRO A 43 -18.47 -11.26 3.07
N HIS A 44 -18.97 -10.89 1.90
CA HIS A 44 -18.38 -11.28 0.62
C HIS A 44 -17.08 -10.55 0.29
N VAL A 45 -16.81 -9.35 0.84
CA VAL A 45 -15.59 -8.55 0.59
C VAL A 45 -14.70 -8.43 1.83
N LYS A 46 -14.90 -9.33 2.81
CA LYS A 46 -14.05 -9.41 3.98
C LYS A 46 -12.69 -9.99 3.60
N PHE A 47 -11.62 -9.23 3.85
CA PHE A 47 -10.26 -9.63 3.52
C PHE A 47 -9.87 -10.91 4.24
N SER A 48 -9.39 -11.89 3.46
CA SER A 48 -8.83 -13.13 4.00
C SER A 48 -7.46 -12.89 4.64
N LYS A 49 -7.04 -13.78 5.54
CA LYS A 49 -5.69 -13.72 6.13
C LYS A 49 -4.60 -13.70 5.05
N THR A 50 -4.74 -14.53 4.02
CA THR A 50 -3.82 -14.58 2.87
C THR A 50 -3.76 -13.25 2.12
N TYR A 51 -4.91 -12.61 1.88
CA TYR A 51 -4.95 -11.30 1.24
C TYR A 51 -4.22 -10.24 2.07
N ILE A 52 -4.48 -10.21 3.38
CA ILE A 52 -3.84 -9.28 4.33
C ILE A 52 -2.31 -9.52 4.34
N SER A 53 -1.87 -10.77 4.45
CA SER A 53 -0.45 -11.12 4.44
C SER A 53 0.24 -10.72 3.15
N LEU A 54 -0.40 -10.92 1.99
CA LEU A 54 0.17 -10.52 0.70
C LEU A 54 0.32 -9.00 0.62
N GLN A 55 -0.71 -8.23 1.00
CA GLN A 55 -0.68 -6.77 1.00
C GLN A 55 0.45 -6.21 1.88
N LEU A 56 0.61 -6.78 3.09
CA LEU A 56 1.68 -6.38 4.00
C LEU A 56 3.06 -6.80 3.48
N ALA A 57 3.20 -8.00 2.91
CA ALA A 57 4.45 -8.48 2.33
C ALA A 57 4.89 -7.62 1.13
N THR A 58 3.98 -7.27 0.24
CA THR A 58 4.26 -6.37 -0.90
C THR A 58 4.77 -5.01 -0.43
N THR A 59 4.10 -4.41 0.56
CA THR A 59 4.52 -3.12 1.14
C THR A 59 5.88 -3.23 1.83
N PHE A 60 6.12 -4.33 2.56
CA PHE A 60 7.38 -4.58 3.25
C PHE A 60 8.56 -4.75 2.28
N VAL A 61 8.39 -5.55 1.22
CA VAL A 61 9.41 -5.75 0.18
C VAL A 61 9.76 -4.41 -0.48
N ALA A 62 8.74 -3.62 -0.88
CA ALA A 62 8.96 -2.29 -1.43
C ALA A 62 9.73 -1.38 -0.45
N GLY A 63 9.40 -1.43 0.83
CA GLY A 63 10.10 -0.68 1.88
C GLY A 63 11.56 -1.07 2.01
N MET A 64 11.86 -2.37 2.10
CA MET A 64 13.23 -2.86 2.18
C MET A 64 14.05 -2.49 0.94
N THR A 65 13.49 -2.65 -0.26
CA THR A 65 14.17 -2.26 -1.50
C THR A 65 14.44 -0.75 -1.54
N SER A 66 13.48 0.07 -1.11
CA SER A 66 13.65 1.52 -1.05
C SER A 66 14.67 1.97 -0.01
N ILE A 67 14.77 1.28 1.14
CA ILE A 67 15.79 1.57 2.17
C ILE A 67 17.20 1.32 1.60
N LEU A 68 17.40 0.22 0.87
CA LEU A 68 18.68 -0.09 0.21
C LEU A 68 19.05 0.94 -0.87
N LEU A 69 18.05 1.62 -1.43
CA LEU A 69 18.19 2.63 -2.48
C LEU A 69 17.92 4.04 -1.97
N ALA A 70 18.00 4.29 -0.65
CA ALA A 70 17.61 5.58 -0.06
C ALA A 70 18.39 6.77 -0.63
N ALA A 71 19.64 6.56 -1.05
CA ALA A 71 20.46 7.58 -1.71
C ALA A 71 19.99 7.95 -3.14
N LYS A 72 18.97 7.28 -3.69
CA LYS A 72 18.43 7.49 -5.04
C LYS A 72 16.93 7.82 -4.96
N PRO A 73 16.55 9.07 -4.62
CA PRO A 73 15.16 9.47 -4.41
C PRO A 73 14.20 9.09 -5.54
N THR A 74 14.63 9.26 -6.79
CA THR A 74 13.82 8.93 -7.97
C THR A 74 13.46 7.43 -8.02
N LEU A 75 14.39 6.55 -7.65
CA LEU A 75 14.11 5.11 -7.61
C LEU A 75 13.15 4.76 -6.46
N VAL A 76 13.31 5.38 -5.30
CA VAL A 76 12.37 5.22 -4.17
C VAL A 76 10.96 5.63 -4.58
N LEU A 77 10.82 6.75 -5.31
CA LEU A 77 9.53 7.21 -5.84
C LEU A 77 8.93 6.20 -6.82
N TYR A 78 9.71 5.68 -7.77
CA TYR A 78 9.22 4.67 -8.71
C TYR A 78 8.79 3.38 -8.01
N ILE A 79 9.58 2.88 -7.05
CA ILE A 79 9.25 1.68 -6.26
C ILE A 79 7.97 1.92 -5.45
N THR A 80 7.87 3.06 -4.78
CA THR A 80 6.70 3.42 -3.98
C THR A 80 5.45 3.50 -4.86
N THR A 81 5.56 4.15 -6.02
CA THR A 81 4.45 4.29 -6.98
C THR A 81 4.01 2.93 -7.52
N ALA A 82 4.95 2.08 -7.95
CA ALA A 82 4.65 0.74 -8.43
C ALA A 82 4.00 -0.12 -7.34
N CYS A 83 4.50 -0.03 -6.09
CA CYS A 83 3.92 -0.73 -4.96
C CYS A 83 2.45 -0.31 -4.73
N LEU A 84 2.18 1.00 -4.69
CA LEU A 84 0.81 1.51 -4.50
C LEU A 84 -0.12 1.09 -5.64
N PHE A 85 0.36 1.15 -6.88
CA PHE A 85 -0.40 0.71 -8.04
C PHE A 85 -0.75 -0.79 -7.97
N LEU A 86 0.20 -1.64 -7.56
CA LEU A 86 -0.02 -3.08 -7.37
C LEU A 86 -1.01 -3.37 -6.24
N ILE A 87 -0.88 -2.68 -5.10
CA ILE A 87 -1.79 -2.80 -3.96
C ILE A 87 -3.23 -2.50 -4.38
N GLU A 88 -3.42 -1.38 -5.09
CA GLU A 88 -4.74 -0.93 -5.55
C GLU A 88 -5.31 -1.86 -6.62
N THR A 89 -4.51 -2.25 -7.61
CA THR A 89 -4.92 -3.22 -8.64
C THR A 89 -5.37 -4.53 -8.01
N TYR A 90 -4.61 -5.03 -7.02
CA TYR A 90 -4.96 -6.27 -6.34
C TYR A 90 -6.23 -6.12 -5.50
N PHE A 91 -6.44 -4.96 -4.87
CA PHE A 91 -7.69 -4.65 -4.19
C PHE A 91 -8.88 -4.66 -5.15
N LEU A 92 -8.79 -3.97 -6.28
CA LEU A 92 -9.86 -3.92 -7.28
C LEU A 92 -10.19 -5.32 -7.83
N LEU A 93 -9.18 -6.11 -8.18
CA LEU A 93 -9.38 -7.48 -8.65
C LEU A 93 -10.01 -8.37 -7.57
N TYR A 94 -9.56 -8.25 -6.32
CA TYR A 94 -10.14 -8.99 -5.20
C TYR A 94 -11.60 -8.59 -4.98
N TYR A 95 -11.88 -7.29 -4.92
CA TYR A 95 -13.20 -6.74 -4.66
C TYR A 95 -14.20 -7.18 -5.73
N THR A 96 -13.88 -6.92 -7.00
CA THR A 96 -14.74 -7.24 -8.16
C THR A 96 -15.03 -8.73 -8.25
N LYS A 97 -14.00 -9.58 -8.12
CA LYS A 97 -14.16 -11.04 -8.15
C LYS A 97 -15.08 -11.54 -7.04
N ASN A 98 -15.00 -10.97 -5.85
CA ASN A 98 -15.83 -11.40 -4.73
C ASN A 98 -17.27 -10.89 -4.83
N CYS A 99 -17.49 -9.67 -5.34
CA CYS A 99 -18.84 -9.18 -5.64
C CYS A 99 -19.52 -10.02 -6.73
N GLN A 100 -18.79 -10.38 -7.79
CA GLN A 100 -19.29 -11.27 -8.84
C GLN A 100 -19.67 -12.65 -8.31
N LYS A 101 -18.81 -13.25 -7.46
CA LYS A 101 -19.11 -14.54 -6.79
C LYS A 101 -20.35 -14.47 -5.90
N ALA A 102 -20.60 -13.33 -5.28
CA ALA A 102 -21.79 -13.09 -4.47
C ALA A 102 -23.04 -12.68 -5.28
N GLY A 103 -22.94 -12.67 -6.62
CA GLY A 103 -24.07 -12.29 -7.50
C GLY A 103 -24.41 -10.80 -7.47
N ILE A 104 -23.52 -9.95 -6.94
CA ILE A 104 -23.75 -8.50 -6.87
C ILE A 104 -23.43 -7.87 -8.22
N LYS A 105 -24.44 -7.23 -8.81
CA LYS A 105 -24.34 -6.48 -10.06
C LYS A 105 -23.46 -5.23 -9.89
N ALA A 106 -22.75 -4.84 -10.96
CA ALA A 106 -21.74 -3.77 -10.91
C ALA A 106 -22.23 -2.43 -10.36
N TRP A 107 -23.49 -2.08 -10.63
CA TRP A 107 -24.11 -0.84 -10.16
C TRP A 107 -24.49 -0.84 -8.67
N TYR A 108 -24.31 -1.96 -7.95
CA TYR A 108 -24.49 -2.09 -6.50
C TYR A 108 -23.17 -2.35 -5.74
N TRP A 109 -22.03 -2.15 -6.40
CA TRP A 109 -20.72 -2.33 -5.78
C TRP A 109 -20.37 -1.20 -4.81
N PHE A 110 -20.91 0.00 -5.01
CA PHE A 110 -20.68 1.17 -4.18
C PHE A 110 -21.99 1.64 -3.56
#